data_AF-A0A821TXG7-F1
#
_entry.id   AF-A0A821TXG7-F1
#
_cell.length_a   1.000
_cell.length_b   1.000
_cell.length_c   1.000
_cell.angle_alpha   90.00
_cell.angle_beta   90.00
_cell.angle_gamma   90.00
#
_symmetry.space_group_name_H-M   'P 1'
#
loop_
_entity.id
_entity.type
_entity.pdbx_description
1 polymer ?
#
loop_
_entity_poly.entity_id
_entity_poly.type
_entity_poly.pdbx_seq_one_letter_code
_entity_poly.pdbx_strand_id
1 'polypeptide(L)' 'MKRDATPFVCKTDGYFPDRQNCRIYHICTSGVDTASVCGEGTAWDP' A
#
# COMPACT_ATOMS: atom_id res chain seq x y z
N MET A 1 -19.09 -4.26 12.68
CA MET A 1 -18.51 -4.32 11.32
C MET A 1 -17.02 -4.65 11.44
N LYS A 2 -16.62 -5.92 11.32
CA LYS A 2 -15.19 -6.25 11.22
C LYS A 2 -14.84 -6.08 9.75
N ARG A 3 -14.22 -4.95 9.40
CA ARG A 3 -13.59 -4.79 8.09
C ARG A 3 -12.52 -5.86 8.04
N ASP A 4 -12.67 -6.79 7.11
CA ASP A 4 -11.69 -7.83 6.83
C ASP A 4 -10.37 -7.11 6.49
N ALA A 5 -9.50 -6.98 7.48
CA ALA A 5 -8.18 -6.41 7.33
C ALA A 5 -7.29 -7.53 6.80
N THR A 6 -7.57 -7.98 5.59
CA THR A 6 -6.68 -8.88 4.87
C THR A 6 -5.36 -8.12 4.69
N PRO A 7 -4.24 -8.58 5.28
CA PRO A 7 -2.96 -7.91 5.14
C PRO A 7 -2.60 -7.79 3.67
N PHE A 8 -2.01 -6.67 3.27
CA PHE A 8 -1.45 -6.54 1.94
C PHE A 8 -0.33 -7.58 1.76
N VAL A 9 -0.31 -8.27 0.62
CA VAL A 9 0.69 -9.30 0.31
C VAL A 9 1.39 -8.96 -1.00
N CYS A 10 2.71 -8.88 -0.95
CA CYS A 10 3.54 -8.67 -2.13
C CYS A 10 3.41 -9.84 -3.10
N LYS A 11 3.05 -9.53 -4.35
CA LYS A 11 2.99 -10.50 -5.45
C LYS A 11 4.21 -10.42 -6.35
N THR A 12 4.66 -9.20 -6.61
CA THR A 12 5.85 -8.88 -7.40
C THR A 12 6.50 -7.64 -6.80
N ASP A 13 7.77 -7.42 -7.10
CA ASP A 13 8.43 -6.17 -6.73
C ASP A 13 7.79 -4.99 -7.47
N GLY A 14 7.68 -3.86 -6.78
CA GLY A 14 7.04 -2.66 -7.31
C GLY A 14 6.25 -1.88 -6.26
N TYR A 15 5.44 -0.94 -6.75
CA TYR A 15 4.62 -0.06 -5.93
C TYR A 15 3.14 -0.35 -6.17
N PHE A 16 2.37 -0.41 -5.09
CA PHE A 16 0.95 -0.76 -5.15
C PHE A 16 0.09 0.16 -4.28
N PRO A 17 -1.11 0.54 -4.73
CA PRO A 17 -2.01 1.35 -3.91
C PRO A 17 -2.61 0.55 -2.76
N ASP A 18 -2.77 1.19 -1.60
CA ASP A 18 -3.60 0.66 -0.53
C ASP A 18 -5.10 0.81 -0.88
N ARG A 19 -5.89 -0.24 -0.62
CA ARG A 19 -7.31 -0.29 -1.01
C ARG A 19 -8.23 0.49 -0.06
N GLN A 20 -7.75 0.84 1.13
CA GLN A 20 -8.50 1.47 2.20
C GLN A 20 -8.12 2.95 2.38
N ASN A 21 -6.89 3.31 2.03
CA ASN A 21 -6.34 4.65 2.17
C ASN A 21 -5.53 5.04 0.94
N CYS A 22 -6.06 5.93 0.11
CA CYS A 22 -5.38 6.43 -1.09
C CYS A 22 -4.07 7.20 -0.82
N ARG A 23 -3.81 7.55 0.44
CA ARG A 23 -2.54 8.15 0.86
C ARG A 23 -1.50 7.12 1.25
N ILE A 24 -1.85 5.84 1.32
CA ILE A 24 -0.90 4.76 1.59
C ILE A 24 -0.60 4.03 0.28
N TYR A 25 0.68 3.74 0.08
CA TYR A 25 1.15 2.84 -0.97
C TYR A 25 2.12 1.84 -0.38
N HIS A 26 2.13 0.64 -0.95
CA HIS A 26 2.99 -0.47 -0.54
C HIS A 26 4.15 -0.59 -1.49
N ILE A 27 5.36 -0.64 -0.94
CA ILE A 27 6.59 -0.91 -1.66
C ILE A 27 6.92 -2.37 -1.43
N CYS A 28 6.99 -3.15 -2.50
CA CYS A 28 7.41 -4.54 -2.47
C CYS A 28 8.83 -4.68 -2.99
N THR A 29 9.71 -5.22 -2.15
CA THR A 29 11.09 -5.53 -2.50
C THR A 29 11.45 -6.91 -1.99
N SER A 30 11.80 -7.84 -2.88
CA SER A 30 12.14 -9.23 -2.55
C SER A 30 11.07 -9.93 -1.69
N GLY A 31 9.79 -9.63 -1.95
CA GLY A 31 8.65 -10.17 -1.21
C GLY A 31 8.36 -9.52 0.15
N VAL A 32 9.10 -8.46 0.52
CA VAL A 32 8.86 -7.69 1.74
C VAL A 32 7.99 -6.47 1.44
N ASP A 33 6.89 -6.33 2.18
CA ASP A 33 6.00 -5.17 2.15
C ASP A 33 6.53 -4.04 3.03
N THR A 34 6.51 -2.82 2.51
CA THR A 34 6.73 -1.59 3.27
C THR A 34 5.65 -0.56 2.91
N ALA A 35 4.73 -0.31 3.84
CA ALA A 35 3.73 0.74 3.70
C ALA A 35 4.34 2.13 3.91
N SER A 36 4.08 3.05 2.98
CA SER A 36 4.51 4.45 3.04
C SER A 36 3.33 5.38 2.83
N VAL A 37 3.35 6.54 3.49
CA VAL A 37 2.30 7.56 3.38
C VAL A 37 2.78 8.67 2.43
N CYS A 38 1.94 9.04 1.47
CA CYS A 38 2.17 10.20 0.61
C CYS A 38 2.31 11.49 1.45
N GLY A 39 2.97 12.49 0.87
CA GLY A 39 3.07 13.82 1.46
C GLY A 39 1.71 14.42 1.85
N GLU A 40 1.73 15.47 2.66
CA GLU A 40 0.51 16.18 3.03
C GLU A 40 -0.20 16.74 1.78
N GLY A 41 -1.50 16.51 1.68
CA GLY A 41 -2.32 16.94 0.54
C GLY A 41 -2.11 16.14 -0.75
N THR A 42 -1.30 15.07 -0.75
CA THR A 42 -1.09 14.22 -1.94
C THR A 42 -1.64 12.81 -1.74
N ALA A 43 -1.86 12.12 -2.86
CA ALA A 43 -2.33 10.75 -2.93
C ALA A 43 -1.45 9.96 -3.91
N TRP A 44 -1.50 8.64 -3.80
CA TRP A 44 -0.80 7.75 -4.72
C TRP A 44 -1.35 7.91 -6.14
N ASP A 45 -0.43 8.04 -7.12
CA ASP A 45 -0.73 8.02 -8.55
C ASP A 45 0.09 6.88 -9.19
N PRO A 46 -0.57 5.80 -9.67
CA PRO A 46 0.07 4.56 -10.12
C PRO A 46 0.80 4.64 -11.46
#